data_AF-R8BLY1-F1
#
_entry.id   AF-R8BLY1-F1
#
_cell.length_a   1.000
_cell.length_b   1.000
_cell.length_c   1.000
_cell.angle_alpha   90.00
_cell.angle_beta   90.00
_cell.angle_gamma   90.00
#
_symmetry.space_group_name_H-M   'P 1'
#
loop_
_entity.id
_entity.type
_entity.pdbx_description
1 polymer ?
#
loop_
_entity_poly.entity_id
_entity_poly.type
_entity_poly.pdbx_seq_one_letter_code
_entity_poly.pdbx_strand_id
1 'polypeptide(L)'
;MADQQPTQSSLASTFPNPPHFWHDFTPDRVSRLESLRKTRAGQPGSAVETTTDWRIPDLPEDLTNLQPPPEPALGQWRCFGDLYTIKDELPALEEQGIERLVPQAPEPSSTDKHTDRAFELKRLAKSILLNFLELLGVLGTNPGQAEEKVTDIRNLFINFHHVVNEYRPHQARESLIALMQTQLDKTRAETAAVRAATDKAKRVLEGLGSIEVPDQATLIGDANGERPGSAEEQKEAAYWESERDLWATIDAEFA
;
A
#
# COMPACT_ATOMS: atom_id res chain seq x y z
N MET A 1 -25.78 46.36 15.56
CA MET A 1 -26.58 45.17 15.19
C MET A 1 -25.68 43.98 15.44
N ALA A 2 -26.03 43.15 16.40
CA ALA A 2 -25.22 42.00 16.79
C ALA A 2 -25.52 40.86 15.82
N ASP A 3 -24.52 40.45 15.05
CA ASP A 3 -24.60 39.25 14.22
C ASP A 3 -24.84 38.04 15.12
N GLN A 4 -26.02 37.45 14.96
CA GLN A 4 -26.42 36.24 15.66
C GLN A 4 -25.56 35.08 15.14
N GLN A 5 -24.58 34.65 15.95
CA GLN A 5 -24.03 33.31 15.83
C GLN A 5 -25.19 32.31 15.93
N PRO A 6 -25.38 31.40 14.95
CA PRO A 6 -26.37 30.35 15.09
C PRO A 6 -25.86 29.33 16.12
N THR A 7 -26.18 29.57 17.37
CA THR A 7 -26.15 28.55 18.42
C THR A 7 -27.28 27.56 18.20
N GLN A 8 -26.94 26.27 18.26
CA GLN A 8 -27.84 25.16 18.61
C GLN A 8 -28.83 24.68 17.54
N SER A 9 -28.35 23.82 16.63
CA SER A 9 -29.10 22.62 16.25
C SER A 9 -28.29 21.40 16.69
N SER A 10 -28.09 21.28 18.02
CA SER A 10 -27.09 20.43 18.66
C SER A 10 -27.66 19.19 19.34
N LEU A 11 -28.84 18.68 18.95
CA LEU A 11 -29.53 17.63 19.73
C LEU A 11 -30.02 16.41 18.93
N ALA A 12 -29.79 16.31 17.62
CA ALA A 12 -30.31 15.19 16.82
C ALA A 12 -29.25 14.19 16.30
N SER A 13 -27.96 14.50 16.39
CA SER A 13 -26.87 13.66 15.87
C SER A 13 -25.88 13.29 16.95
N THR A 14 -25.58 11.99 17.07
CA THR A 14 -24.53 11.44 17.93
C THR A 14 -23.13 11.83 17.45
N PHE A 15 -22.99 12.22 16.18
CA PHE A 15 -21.72 12.62 15.59
C PHE A 15 -21.57 14.15 15.55
N PRO A 16 -20.36 14.68 15.81
CA PRO A 16 -20.11 16.11 15.70
C PRO A 16 -20.31 16.56 14.25
N ASN A 17 -20.78 17.80 14.07
CA ASN A 17 -20.83 18.42 12.76
C ASN A 17 -19.43 18.53 12.15
N PRO A 18 -19.31 18.49 10.81
CA PRO A 18 -18.03 18.64 10.15
C PRO A 18 -17.34 19.97 10.52
N PRO A 19 -16.00 20.03 10.48
CA PRO A 19 -15.26 21.24 10.80
C PRO A 19 -15.62 22.41 9.88
N HIS A 20 -15.84 23.60 10.44
CA HIS A 20 -16.33 24.81 9.76
C HIS A 20 -15.59 25.16 8.44
N PHE A 21 -14.30 24.83 8.34
CA PHE A 21 -13.49 25.08 7.14
C PHE A 21 -13.97 24.32 5.90
N TRP A 22 -14.90 23.37 6.02
CA TRP A 22 -15.46 22.64 4.87
C TRP A 22 -16.15 23.58 3.86
N HIS A 23 -16.70 24.71 4.33
CA HIS A 23 -17.33 25.73 3.48
C HIS A 23 -16.35 26.45 2.55
N ASP A 24 -15.05 26.45 2.87
CA ASP A 24 -14.03 27.13 2.07
C ASP A 24 -13.66 26.34 0.81
N PHE A 25 -14.03 25.06 0.73
CA PHE A 25 -13.77 24.15 -0.40
C PHE A 25 -14.72 24.39 -1.58
N THR A 26 -14.68 25.60 -2.14
CA THR A 26 -15.44 25.99 -3.34
C THR A 26 -14.61 25.83 -4.62
N PRO A 27 -15.23 25.51 -5.78
CA PRO A 27 -14.50 25.29 -7.02
C PRO A 27 -13.70 26.53 -7.47
N ASP A 28 -14.22 27.73 -7.21
CA ASP A 28 -13.51 28.99 -7.47
C ASP A 28 -12.21 29.07 -6.64
N ARG A 29 -12.28 28.90 -5.30
CA ARG A 29 -11.08 28.98 -4.45
C ARG A 29 -10.06 27.87 -4.73
N VAL A 30 -10.52 26.67 -5.09
CA VAL A 30 -9.63 25.58 -5.53
C VAL A 30 -8.89 25.95 -6.82
N SER A 31 -9.61 26.47 -7.82
CA SER A 31 -8.99 26.90 -9.09
C SER A 31 -7.96 28.03 -8.88
N ARG A 32 -8.25 28.97 -7.97
CA ARG A 32 -7.31 30.03 -7.57
C ARG A 32 -6.07 29.45 -6.90
N LEU A 33 -6.23 28.51 -5.96
CA LEU A 33 -5.09 27.83 -5.33
C LEU A 33 -4.21 27.11 -6.36
N GLU A 34 -4.81 26.40 -7.32
CA GLU A 34 -4.07 25.74 -8.39
C GLU A 34 -3.30 26.72 -9.27
N SER A 35 -3.90 27.87 -9.58
CA SER A 35 -3.21 28.92 -10.34
C SER A 35 -1.99 29.45 -9.59
N LEU A 36 -2.11 29.69 -8.27
CA LEU A 36 -0.99 30.13 -7.43
C LEU A 36 0.13 29.07 -7.36
N ARG A 37 -0.22 27.79 -7.27
CA ARG A 37 0.75 26.68 -7.34
C ARG A 37 1.50 26.67 -8.67
N LYS A 38 0.80 26.84 -9.79
CA LYS A 38 1.42 26.88 -11.14
C LYS A 38 2.32 28.08 -11.33
N THR A 39 1.89 29.28 -10.92
CA THR A 39 2.70 30.50 -11.02
C THR A 39 3.99 30.38 -10.24
N ARG A 40 3.94 29.78 -9.04
CA ARG A 40 5.12 29.59 -8.19
C ARG A 40 6.08 28.53 -8.73
N ALA A 41 5.55 27.44 -9.29
CA ALA A 41 6.36 26.40 -9.94
C ALA A 41 7.16 26.95 -11.14
N GLY A 42 6.70 28.03 -11.77
CA GLY A 42 7.40 28.70 -12.88
C GLY A 42 8.47 29.73 -12.47
N GLN A 43 8.63 30.04 -11.17
CA GLN A 43 9.63 31.02 -10.71
C GLN A 43 11.01 30.35 -10.49
N PRO A 44 12.07 30.78 -11.20
CA PRO A 44 13.43 30.26 -11.01
C PRO A 44 14.03 30.84 -9.74
N GLY A 45 13.99 30.07 -8.64
CA GLY A 45 14.51 30.50 -7.33
C GLY A 45 13.85 29.80 -6.13
N SER A 46 12.70 29.14 -6.32
CA SER A 46 12.13 28.25 -5.32
C SER A 46 12.85 26.89 -5.40
N ALA A 47 14.10 26.84 -4.93
CA ALA A 47 14.79 25.59 -4.67
C ALA A 47 14.02 24.82 -3.58
N VAL A 48 13.05 24.00 -4.01
CA VAL A 48 12.42 22.97 -3.18
C VAL A 48 13.36 21.77 -3.17
N GLU A 49 14.54 21.95 -2.59
CA GLU A 49 15.36 20.84 -2.12
C GLU A 49 14.82 20.43 -0.76
N THR A 50 13.70 19.71 -0.77
CA THR A 50 13.28 18.65 0.17
C THR A 50 11.83 18.32 -0.16
N THR A 51 11.50 17.04 -0.23
CA THR A 51 10.23 16.43 -0.65
C THR A 51 9.01 16.75 0.25
N THR A 52 9.00 17.88 0.97
CA THR A 52 8.07 18.20 2.06
C THR A 52 7.27 19.48 1.89
N ASP A 53 7.62 20.36 0.95
CA ASP A 53 7.00 21.69 0.87
C ASP A 53 5.86 21.74 -0.16
N TRP A 54 4.78 21.02 0.13
CA TRP A 54 3.47 21.21 -0.54
C TRP A 54 2.77 22.51 -0.11
N ARG A 55 3.40 23.27 0.80
CA ARG A 55 2.91 24.51 1.39
C ARG A 55 3.36 25.73 0.60
N ILE A 56 2.43 26.64 0.33
CA ILE A 56 2.71 27.95 -0.23
C ILE A 56 2.84 28.93 0.96
N PRO A 57 4.03 29.48 1.28
CA PRO A 57 4.11 30.57 2.24
C PRO A 57 3.39 31.82 1.70
N ASP A 58 2.77 32.56 2.62
CA ASP A 58 2.02 33.81 2.41
C ASP A 58 0.73 33.68 1.56
N LEU A 59 -0.12 32.70 1.92
CA LEU A 59 -1.42 32.50 1.29
C LEU A 59 -2.48 33.44 1.89
N PRO A 60 -3.44 33.97 1.10
CA PRO A 60 -4.56 34.73 1.64
C PRO A 60 -5.35 33.95 2.70
N GLU A 61 -5.88 34.62 3.72
CA GLU A 61 -6.64 34.00 4.82
C GLU A 61 -7.79 33.11 4.29
N ASP A 62 -8.47 33.55 3.23
CA ASP A 62 -9.57 32.84 2.56
C ASP A 62 -9.18 31.48 1.93
N LEU A 63 -7.89 31.27 1.62
CA LEU A 63 -7.36 30.06 0.99
C LEU A 63 -6.51 29.22 1.96
N THR A 64 -6.24 29.73 3.17
CA THR A 64 -5.37 29.07 4.16
C THR A 64 -5.87 27.67 4.51
N ASN A 65 -7.19 27.51 4.61
CA ASN A 65 -7.83 26.23 4.95
C ASN A 65 -7.77 25.18 3.83
N LEU A 66 -7.47 25.58 2.59
CA LEU A 66 -7.31 24.65 1.45
C LEU A 66 -5.92 24.01 1.40
N GLN A 67 -5.01 24.52 2.22
CA GLN A 67 -3.69 23.95 2.41
C GLN A 67 -3.71 23.08 3.67
N PRO A 68 -3.18 21.85 3.63
CA PRO A 68 -3.10 21.07 4.85
C PRO A 68 -2.33 21.84 5.97
N PRO A 69 -2.56 21.51 7.24
CA PRO A 69 -1.94 22.24 8.36
C PRO A 69 -0.43 21.94 8.49
N PRO A 70 0.33 22.82 9.18
CA PRO A 70 1.69 22.54 9.62
C PRO A 70 1.83 21.19 10.34
N GLU A 71 2.99 20.54 10.20
CA GLU A 71 3.32 19.41 11.05
C GLU A 71 3.42 19.92 12.50
N PRO A 72 2.99 19.13 13.51
CA PRO A 72 3.12 19.54 14.89
C PRO A 72 4.57 19.91 15.23
N ALA A 73 4.79 21.09 15.82
CA ALA A 73 6.13 21.60 16.13
C ALA A 73 6.94 20.69 17.08
N LEU A 74 6.24 19.95 17.95
CA LEU A 74 6.82 18.99 18.88
C LEU A 74 7.09 17.62 18.25
N GLY A 75 6.71 17.43 16.98
CA GLY A 75 6.81 16.15 16.29
C GLY A 75 5.97 15.05 16.91
N GLN A 76 5.00 15.40 17.75
CA GLN A 76 4.11 14.47 18.45
C GLN A 76 2.66 14.86 18.20
N TRP A 77 1.79 13.86 18.00
CA TRP A 77 0.35 14.07 17.92
C TRP A 77 -0.40 13.03 18.74
N ARG A 78 -1.58 13.39 19.21
CA ARG A 78 -2.43 12.48 19.97
C ARG A 78 -3.53 11.92 19.07
N CYS A 79 -3.66 10.60 19.04
CA CYS A 79 -4.74 9.92 18.34
C CYS A 79 -5.36 8.88 19.27
N PHE A 80 -6.69 8.92 19.45
CA PHE A 80 -7.46 7.98 20.30
C PHE A 80 -6.94 7.77 21.73
N GLY A 81 -6.26 8.77 22.30
CA GLY A 81 -5.70 8.70 23.64
C GLY A 81 -4.19 8.49 23.66
N ASP A 82 -3.63 7.90 22.60
CA ASP A 82 -2.22 7.56 22.47
C ASP A 82 -1.41 8.70 21.85
N LEU A 83 -0.16 8.86 22.30
CA LEU A 83 0.80 9.81 21.74
C LEU A 83 1.65 9.11 20.70
N TYR A 84 1.65 9.66 19.49
CA TYR A 84 2.45 9.21 18.37
C TYR A 84 3.53 10.25 18.07
N THR A 85 4.68 9.79 17.59
CA THR A 85 5.83 10.63 17.21
C THR A 85 6.08 10.51 15.71
N ILE A 86 6.50 11.60 15.05
CA ILE A 86 6.77 11.64 13.60
C ILE A 86 7.93 10.71 13.25
N LYS A 87 8.92 10.64 14.13
CA LYS A 87 9.99 9.65 14.05
C LYS A 87 9.57 8.42 14.84
N ASP A 88 9.39 7.32 14.13
CA ASP A 88 9.12 6.00 14.72
C ASP A 88 10.43 5.43 15.29
N GLU A 89 10.85 5.96 16.43
CA GLU A 89 11.99 5.48 17.19
C GLU A 89 11.50 4.62 18.36
N LEU A 90 12.09 3.44 18.52
CA LEU A 90 11.77 2.55 19.64
C LEU A 90 12.26 3.21 20.94
N PRO A 91 11.38 3.42 21.93
CA PRO A 91 11.78 3.96 23.22
C PRO A 91 12.88 3.10 23.85
N ALA A 92 13.87 3.72 24.50
CA ALA A 92 14.91 2.96 25.15
C ALA A 92 14.36 2.22 26.38
N LEU A 93 14.79 0.97 26.60
CA LEU A 93 14.43 0.20 27.81
C LEU A 93 14.85 0.95 29.09
N GLU A 94 15.97 1.67 29.04
CA GLU A 94 16.52 2.46 30.14
C GLU A 94 15.63 3.67 30.48
N GLU A 95 15.00 4.30 29.48
CA GLU A 95 14.04 5.40 29.67
C GLU A 95 12.75 4.93 30.35
N GLN A 96 12.43 3.63 30.22
CA GLN A 96 11.29 2.98 30.88
C GLN A 96 11.64 2.44 32.28
N GLY A 97 12.88 2.63 32.75
CA GLY A 97 13.36 2.13 34.03
C GLY A 97 13.55 0.61 34.09
N ILE A 98 13.71 -0.04 32.93
CA ILE A 98 13.84 -1.50 32.82
C ILE A 98 15.29 -1.84 32.50
N GLU A 99 15.86 -2.77 33.27
CA GLU A 99 17.21 -3.27 33.00
C GLU A 99 17.25 -4.01 31.66
N ARG A 100 18.19 -3.61 30.82
CA ARG A 100 18.40 -4.19 29.50
C ARG A 100 19.19 -5.49 29.63
N LEU A 101 18.57 -6.61 29.29
CA LEU A 101 19.17 -7.95 29.41
C LEU A 101 19.97 -8.40 28.19
N VAL A 102 19.88 -7.64 27.09
CA VAL A 102 20.56 -7.92 25.81
C VAL A 102 21.41 -6.72 25.42
N PRO A 103 22.70 -6.91 25.09
CA PRO A 103 23.57 -5.79 24.72
C PRO A 103 23.02 -5.01 23.51
N GLN A 104 23.20 -3.69 23.54
CA GLN A 104 22.81 -2.82 22.43
C GLN A 104 23.57 -3.23 21.17
N ALA A 105 22.86 -3.45 20.07
CA ALA A 105 23.51 -3.66 18.79
C ALA A 105 24.31 -2.40 18.44
N PRO A 106 25.61 -2.51 18.12
CA PRO A 106 26.32 -1.39 17.51
C PRO A 106 25.73 -1.13 16.12
N GLU A 107 25.80 0.14 15.71
CA GLU A 107 25.40 0.74 14.43
C GLU A 107 25.35 -0.19 13.19
N PRO A 108 24.46 0.09 12.21
CA PRO A 108 23.98 -0.84 11.17
C PRO A 108 25.02 -1.30 10.13
N SER A 109 26.32 -1.16 10.38
CA SER A 109 27.41 -1.45 9.43
C SER A 109 27.97 -2.88 9.50
N SER A 110 27.44 -3.77 10.34
CA SER A 110 27.94 -5.16 10.43
C SER A 110 26.85 -6.19 10.10
N THR A 111 26.90 -6.68 8.86
CA THR A 111 26.01 -7.68 8.25
C THR A 111 25.93 -9.01 9.01
N ASP A 112 26.87 -9.32 9.90
CA ASP A 112 26.96 -10.63 10.57
C ASP A 112 26.21 -10.76 11.91
N LYS A 113 25.64 -9.68 12.47
CA LYS A 113 25.09 -9.69 13.85
C LYS A 113 23.63 -10.15 14.00
N HIS A 114 22.93 -10.42 12.89
CA HIS A 114 21.52 -10.85 12.97
C HIS A 114 21.34 -12.27 13.51
N THR A 115 22.35 -13.14 13.33
CA THR A 115 22.35 -14.52 13.87
C THR A 115 22.39 -14.53 15.41
N ASP A 116 23.11 -13.57 16.00
CA ASP A 116 23.17 -13.41 17.45
C ASP A 116 21.80 -13.03 18.03
N ARG A 117 20.96 -12.29 17.29
CA ARG A 117 19.64 -11.89 17.77
C ARG A 117 18.69 -13.07 17.96
N ALA A 118 18.72 -14.03 17.04
CA ALA A 118 17.92 -15.25 17.16
C ALA A 118 18.37 -16.12 18.34
N PHE A 119 19.68 -16.11 18.64
CA PHE A 119 20.24 -16.76 19.82
C PHE A 119 19.80 -16.07 21.12
N GLU A 120 19.87 -14.74 21.17
CA GLU A 120 19.43 -13.94 22.32
C GLU A 120 17.92 -14.10 22.59
N LEU A 121 17.09 -14.12 21.54
CA LEU A 121 15.66 -14.38 21.67
C LEU A 121 15.38 -15.78 22.24
N LYS A 122 16.13 -16.80 21.79
CA LYS A 122 16.06 -18.17 22.35
C LYS A 122 16.52 -18.22 23.80
N ARG A 123 17.56 -17.45 24.17
CA ARG A 123 18.05 -17.34 25.55
C ARG A 123 16.99 -16.73 26.45
N LEU A 124 16.38 -15.61 26.03
CA LEU A 124 15.28 -14.97 26.76
C LEU A 124 14.06 -15.90 26.88
N ALA A 125 13.67 -16.60 25.81
CA ALA A 125 12.57 -17.57 25.87
C ALA A 125 12.81 -18.69 26.89
N LYS A 126 14.04 -19.22 26.95
CA LYS A 126 14.43 -20.21 27.97
C LYS A 126 14.41 -19.61 29.38
N SER A 127 14.89 -18.38 29.54
CA SER A 127 14.87 -17.66 30.83
C SER A 127 13.45 -17.39 31.32
N ILE A 128 12.51 -17.04 30.43
CA ILE A 128 11.08 -16.91 30.73
C ILE A 128 10.50 -18.23 31.20
N LEU A 129 10.78 -19.34 30.48
CA LEU A 129 10.28 -20.66 30.84
C LEU A 129 10.80 -21.12 32.21
N LEU A 130 12.08 -20.86 32.49
CA LEU A 130 12.71 -21.22 33.76
C LEU A 130 12.14 -20.40 34.92
N ASN A 131 11.96 -19.08 34.75
CA ASN A 131 11.30 -18.23 35.75
C ASN A 131 9.84 -18.63 35.99
N PHE A 132 9.12 -19.05 34.95
CA PHE A 132 7.76 -19.59 35.11
C PHE A 132 7.74 -20.88 35.92
N LEU A 133 8.72 -21.77 35.72
CA LEU A 133 8.84 -22.99 36.53
C LEU A 133 9.20 -22.67 37.98
N GLU A 134 10.08 -21.70 38.22
CA GLU A 134 10.39 -21.19 39.56
C GLU A 134 9.15 -20.58 40.22
N LEU A 135 8.35 -19.79 39.49
CA LEU A 135 7.09 -19.23 39.99
C LEU A 135 6.12 -20.34 40.44
N LEU A 136 5.96 -21.41 39.66
CA LEU A 136 5.13 -22.55 40.04
C LEU A 136 5.66 -23.24 41.32
N GLY A 137 6.98 -23.37 41.44
CA GLY A 137 7.63 -23.93 42.64
C GLY A 137 7.46 -23.05 43.88
N VAL A 138 7.59 -21.72 43.72
CA VAL A 138 7.39 -20.73 44.80
C VAL A 138 5.93 -20.72 45.23
N LEU A 139 4.97 -20.77 44.30
CA LEU A 139 3.54 -20.78 44.63
C LEU A 139 3.14 -22.02 45.45
N GLY A 140 3.84 -23.15 45.24
CA GLY A 140 3.63 -24.38 46.02
C GLY A 140 4.33 -24.42 47.37
N THR A 141 5.36 -23.58 47.61
CA THR A 141 6.18 -23.60 48.84
C THR A 141 5.96 -22.37 49.71
N ASN A 142 6.09 -21.17 49.14
CA ASN A 142 5.87 -19.89 49.81
C ASN A 142 5.24 -18.88 48.83
N PRO A 143 3.90 -18.72 48.83
CA PRO A 143 3.22 -17.82 47.90
C PRO A 143 3.56 -16.34 48.12
N GLY A 144 4.13 -15.96 49.28
CA GLY A 144 4.52 -14.58 49.56
C GLY A 144 5.68 -14.06 48.72
N GLN A 145 6.47 -14.94 48.09
CA GLN A 145 7.58 -14.57 47.21
C GLN A 145 7.21 -14.60 45.72
N ALA A 146 5.95 -14.88 45.38
CA ALA A 146 5.51 -14.98 43.99
C ALA A 146 5.56 -13.64 43.24
N GLU A 147 5.38 -12.51 43.94
CA GLU A 147 5.35 -11.17 43.34
C GLU A 147 6.69 -10.77 42.69
N GLU A 148 7.81 -11.14 43.31
CA GLU A 148 9.15 -10.89 42.77
C GLU A 148 9.33 -11.64 41.44
N LYS A 149 8.95 -12.93 41.40
CA LYS A 149 9.02 -13.74 40.18
C LYS A 149 8.08 -13.28 39.07
N VAL A 150 6.90 -12.76 39.41
CA VAL A 150 6.00 -12.14 38.41
C VAL A 150 6.63 -10.89 37.82
N THR A 151 7.33 -10.09 38.63
CA THR A 151 8.05 -8.89 38.17
C THR A 151 9.22 -9.25 37.26
N ASP A 152 9.99 -10.29 37.60
CA ASP A 152 11.06 -10.82 36.75
C ASP A 152 10.53 -11.28 35.38
N ILE A 153 9.42 -12.03 35.37
CA ILE A 153 8.76 -12.48 34.14
C ILE A 153 8.30 -11.29 33.30
N ARG A 154 7.72 -10.26 33.93
CA ARG A 154 7.31 -9.03 33.24
C ARG A 154 8.51 -8.36 32.58
N ASN A 155 9.63 -8.20 33.28
CA ASN A 155 10.85 -7.60 32.74
C ASN A 155 11.41 -8.41 31.57
N LEU A 156 11.38 -9.73 31.66
CA LEU A 156 11.80 -10.63 30.58
C LEU A 156 10.91 -10.49 29.34
N PHE A 157 9.59 -10.38 29.50
CA PHE A 157 8.67 -10.16 28.37
C PHE A 157 8.89 -8.80 27.71
N ILE A 158 9.11 -7.74 28.49
CA ILE A 158 9.36 -6.41 27.91
C ILE A 158 10.66 -6.42 27.11
N ASN A 159 11.73 -7.01 27.66
CA ASN A 159 12.98 -7.21 26.93
C ASN A 159 12.78 -8.07 25.66
N PHE A 160 11.99 -9.14 25.74
CA PHE A 160 11.68 -9.99 24.58
C PHE A 160 10.96 -9.21 23.48
N HIS A 161 9.95 -8.42 23.82
CA HIS A 161 9.23 -7.57 22.87
C HIS A 161 10.12 -6.50 22.25
N HIS A 162 10.97 -5.87 23.06
CA HIS A 162 11.96 -4.93 22.57
C HIS A 162 12.91 -5.59 21.57
N VAL A 163 13.32 -6.83 21.85
CA VAL A 163 14.21 -7.59 20.99
C VAL A 163 13.60 -7.86 19.62
N VAL A 164 12.31 -8.21 19.61
CA VAL A 164 11.51 -8.41 18.39
C VAL A 164 11.28 -7.10 17.64
N ASN A 165 11.00 -6.01 18.36
CA ASN A 165 10.73 -4.71 17.78
C ASN A 165 11.95 -4.17 17.02
N GLU A 166 13.15 -4.30 17.58
CA GLU A 166 14.39 -3.93 16.87
C GLU A 166 14.62 -4.78 15.59
N TYR A 167 13.99 -5.96 15.47
CA TYR A 167 14.08 -6.81 14.27
C TYR A 167 13.07 -6.42 13.17
N ARG A 168 12.05 -5.61 13.48
CA ARG A 168 11.00 -5.21 12.51
C ARG A 168 11.54 -4.51 11.26
N PRO A 169 12.51 -3.58 11.34
CA PRO A 169 13.05 -2.92 10.14
C PRO A 169 13.74 -3.91 9.20
N HIS A 170 14.43 -4.92 9.75
CA HIS A 170 15.04 -5.98 8.95
C HIS A 170 13.96 -6.84 8.27
N GLN A 171 12.92 -7.24 9.01
CA GLN A 171 11.79 -7.99 8.46
C GLN A 171 11.12 -7.23 7.30
N ALA A 172 10.93 -5.91 7.43
CA ALA A 172 10.33 -5.08 6.38
C ALA A 172 11.19 -5.06 5.10
N ARG A 173 12.52 -4.98 5.25
CA ARG A 173 13.45 -5.02 4.11
C ARG A 173 13.41 -6.35 3.38
N GLU A 174 13.47 -7.47 4.11
CA GLU A 174 13.37 -8.81 3.52
C GLU A 174 12.01 -9.03 2.84
N SER A 175 10.92 -8.56 3.46
CA SER A 175 9.59 -8.60 2.85
C SER A 175 9.52 -7.78 1.56
N LEU A 176 10.17 -6.62 1.51
CA LEU A 176 10.24 -5.80 0.30
C LEU A 176 11.05 -6.50 -0.79
N ILE A 177 12.18 -7.10 -0.44
CA ILE A 177 13.01 -7.87 -1.38
C ILE A 177 12.20 -9.01 -1.99
N ALA A 178 11.49 -9.79 -1.16
CA ALA A 178 10.64 -10.88 -1.62
C ALA A 178 9.52 -10.40 -2.56
N LEU A 179 8.89 -9.26 -2.25
CA LEU A 179 7.88 -8.63 -3.10
C LEU A 179 8.46 -8.22 -4.46
N MET A 180 9.64 -7.59 -4.46
CA MET A 180 10.33 -7.16 -5.68
C MET A 180 10.75 -8.34 -6.54
N GLN A 181 11.23 -9.43 -5.94
CA GLN A 181 11.54 -10.68 -6.66
C GLN A 181 10.29 -11.26 -7.32
N THR A 182 9.16 -11.31 -6.59
CA THR A 182 7.88 -11.78 -7.12
C THR A 182 7.42 -10.92 -8.30
N GLN A 183 7.55 -9.60 -8.20
CA GLN A 183 7.22 -8.67 -9.28
C GLN A 183 8.12 -8.90 -10.51
N LEU A 184 9.40 -9.12 -10.29
CA LEU A 184 10.38 -9.38 -11.35
C LEU A 184 10.06 -10.70 -12.07
N ASP A 185 9.76 -11.76 -11.34
CA ASP A 185 9.39 -13.05 -11.93
C ASP A 185 8.08 -12.96 -12.72
N LYS A 186 7.09 -12.20 -12.22
CA LYS A 186 5.86 -11.91 -12.96
C LYS A 186 6.13 -11.18 -14.27
N THR A 187 6.93 -10.10 -14.25
CA THR A 187 7.26 -9.36 -15.47
C THR A 187 8.08 -10.19 -16.47
N ARG A 188 8.95 -11.09 -16.00
CA ARG A 188 9.66 -12.06 -16.85
C ARG A 188 8.70 -13.05 -17.51
N ALA A 189 7.73 -13.57 -16.77
CA ALA A 189 6.71 -14.47 -17.31
C ALA A 189 5.83 -13.77 -18.35
N GLU A 190 5.39 -12.53 -18.08
CA GLU A 190 4.61 -11.72 -19.01
C GLU A 190 5.39 -11.40 -20.30
N THR A 191 6.65 -10.99 -20.18
CA THR A 191 7.49 -10.72 -21.37
C THR A 191 7.78 -11.97 -22.18
N ALA A 192 7.96 -13.14 -21.54
CA ALA A 192 8.10 -14.41 -22.23
C ALA A 192 6.81 -14.80 -22.97
N ALA A 193 5.64 -14.59 -22.36
CA ALA A 193 4.34 -14.85 -22.99
C ALA A 193 4.11 -13.93 -24.20
N VAL A 194 4.43 -12.64 -24.08
CA VAL A 194 4.34 -11.67 -25.20
C VAL A 194 5.28 -12.08 -26.33
N ARG A 195 6.53 -12.46 -26.04
CA ARG A 195 7.47 -12.94 -27.05
C ARG A 195 6.94 -14.18 -27.78
N ALA A 196 6.43 -15.16 -27.04
CA ALA A 196 5.83 -16.36 -27.62
C ALA A 196 4.63 -16.03 -28.53
N ALA A 197 3.78 -15.09 -28.13
CA ALA A 197 2.67 -14.61 -28.96
C ALA A 197 3.17 -13.90 -30.23
N THR A 198 4.19 -13.04 -30.12
CA THR A 198 4.77 -12.39 -31.30
C THR A 198 5.44 -13.37 -32.25
N ASP A 199 6.12 -14.41 -31.74
CA ASP A 199 6.73 -15.44 -32.58
C ASP A 199 5.66 -16.31 -33.25
N LYS A 200 4.53 -16.57 -32.58
CA LYS A 200 3.38 -17.23 -33.20
C LYS A 200 2.78 -16.36 -34.32
N ALA A 201 2.61 -15.06 -34.07
CA ALA A 201 2.10 -14.11 -35.08
C ALA A 201 3.04 -14.01 -36.29
N LYS A 202 4.36 -13.93 -36.07
CA LYS A 202 5.36 -13.95 -37.14
C LYS A 202 5.29 -15.23 -37.98
N ARG A 203 5.21 -16.41 -37.35
CA ARG A 203 5.07 -17.69 -38.07
C ARG A 203 3.78 -17.74 -38.90
N VAL A 204 2.68 -17.20 -38.39
CA VAL A 204 1.42 -17.10 -39.17
C VAL A 204 1.58 -16.15 -40.34
N LEU A 205 2.22 -14.99 -40.15
CA LEU A 205 2.51 -14.03 -41.22
C LEU A 205 3.45 -14.61 -42.28
N GLU A 206 4.51 -15.33 -41.88
CA GLU A 206 5.41 -16.04 -42.81
C GLU A 206 4.66 -17.15 -43.58
N GLY A 207 3.79 -17.90 -42.89
CA GLY A 207 2.92 -18.89 -43.52
C GLY A 207 1.97 -18.27 -44.55
N LEU A 208 1.33 -17.14 -44.22
CA LEU A 208 0.46 -16.41 -45.15
C LEU A 208 1.26 -15.75 -46.29
N GLY A 209 2.46 -15.23 -46.02
CA GLY A 209 3.36 -14.67 -47.04
C GLY A 209 3.92 -15.71 -47.99
N SER A 210 3.98 -16.98 -47.59
CA SER A 210 4.34 -18.12 -48.45
C SER A 210 3.17 -18.62 -49.31
N ILE A 211 1.95 -18.15 -49.07
CA ILE A 211 0.81 -18.36 -49.96
C ILE A 211 0.87 -17.27 -51.03
N GLU A 212 1.41 -17.61 -52.20
CA GLU A 212 1.39 -16.72 -53.36
C GLU A 212 -0.07 -16.39 -53.74
N VAL A 213 -0.37 -15.10 -53.86
CA VAL A 213 -1.66 -14.62 -54.36
C VAL A 213 -1.80 -15.06 -55.82
N PRO A 214 -2.86 -15.79 -56.22
CA PRO A 214 -3.06 -16.15 -57.61
C PRO A 214 -3.17 -14.87 -58.46
N ASP A 215 -2.35 -14.78 -59.50
CA ASP A 215 -2.37 -13.69 -60.45
C ASP A 215 -3.79 -13.53 -61.04
N GLN A 216 -4.33 -12.30 -60.98
CA GLN A 216 -5.72 -11.98 -61.36
C GLN A 216 -6.04 -12.29 -62.84
N ALA A 217 -5.04 -12.70 -63.63
CA ALA A 217 -5.18 -13.09 -65.02
C ALA A 217 -5.97 -14.41 -65.26
N THR A 218 -6.21 -15.23 -64.24
CA THR A 218 -6.93 -16.52 -64.41
C THR A 218 -8.44 -16.47 -64.10
N LEU A 219 -9.01 -15.33 -63.71
CA LEU A 219 -10.43 -15.21 -63.34
C LEU A 219 -11.38 -14.83 -64.50
N ILE A 220 -10.88 -14.64 -65.72
CA ILE A 220 -11.70 -14.38 -66.92
C ILE A 220 -11.67 -15.61 -67.83
N GLY A 221 -12.29 -16.70 -67.38
CA GLY A 221 -12.34 -17.93 -68.17
C GLY A 221 -12.98 -19.09 -67.43
N ASP A 222 -14.27 -18.97 -67.13
CA ASP A 222 -15.26 -20.05 -67.29
C ASP A 222 -16.57 -19.68 -66.57
N ALA A 223 -17.46 -19.04 -67.34
CA ALA A 223 -18.85 -18.89 -66.98
C ALA A 223 -19.60 -20.19 -67.35
N ASN A 224 -19.56 -21.19 -66.46
CA ASN A 224 -20.61 -22.21 -66.26
C ASN A 224 -20.13 -23.27 -65.25
N GLY A 225 -20.45 -23.05 -63.98
CA GLY A 225 -20.29 -24.03 -62.91
C GLY A 225 -21.02 -23.54 -61.67
N GLU A 226 -22.05 -24.27 -61.25
CA GLU A 226 -22.82 -23.98 -60.02
C GLU A 226 -21.87 -23.90 -58.81
N ARG A 227 -21.93 -22.78 -58.07
CA ARG A 227 -21.10 -22.53 -56.89
C ARG A 227 -21.63 -23.28 -55.66
N PRO A 228 -20.80 -23.99 -54.90
CA PRO A 228 -21.19 -24.64 -53.63
C PRO A 228 -21.14 -23.66 -52.43
N GLY A 229 -21.35 -22.36 -52.64
CA GLY A 229 -21.18 -21.31 -51.62
C GLY A 229 -22.44 -20.93 -50.83
N SER A 230 -23.64 -21.28 -51.31
CA SER A 230 -24.89 -20.80 -50.71
C SER A 230 -25.22 -21.43 -49.35
N ALA A 231 -24.72 -22.64 -49.07
CA ALA A 231 -25.03 -23.36 -47.83
C ALA A 231 -24.14 -22.96 -46.65
N GLU A 232 -22.90 -22.51 -46.91
CA GLU A 232 -21.99 -22.05 -45.86
C GLU A 232 -22.28 -20.60 -45.46
N GLU A 233 -22.57 -19.73 -46.43
CA GLU A 233 -23.01 -18.35 -46.16
C GLU A 233 -24.31 -18.30 -45.35
N GLN A 234 -25.25 -19.22 -45.61
CA GLN A 234 -26.48 -19.34 -44.81
C GLN A 234 -26.24 -19.84 -43.38
N LYS A 235 -25.25 -20.72 -43.17
CA LYS A 235 -24.88 -21.20 -41.83
C LYS A 235 -24.16 -20.13 -41.03
N GLU A 236 -23.29 -19.35 -41.67
CA GLU A 236 -22.58 -18.25 -41.03
C GLU A 236 -23.54 -17.12 -40.66
N ALA A 237 -24.51 -16.81 -41.52
CA ALA A 237 -25.57 -15.86 -41.20
C ALA A 237 -26.43 -16.33 -40.00
N ALA A 238 -26.82 -17.60 -39.95
CA ALA A 238 -27.57 -18.17 -38.83
C ALA A 238 -26.75 -18.21 -37.52
N TYR A 239 -25.44 -18.40 -37.62
CA TYR A 239 -24.52 -18.35 -36.47
C TYR A 239 -24.45 -16.95 -35.86
N TRP A 240 -24.25 -15.92 -36.69
CA TRP A 240 -24.22 -14.52 -36.24
C TRP A 240 -25.57 -14.04 -35.71
N GLU A 241 -26.68 -14.60 -36.19
CA GLU A 241 -28.02 -14.30 -35.67
C GLU A 241 -28.24 -14.91 -34.28
N SER A 242 -27.87 -16.19 -34.08
CA SER A 242 -27.94 -16.83 -32.77
C SER A 242 -27.03 -16.17 -31.73
N GLU A 243 -25.86 -15.68 -32.15
CA GLU A 243 -24.94 -15.00 -31.24
C GLU A 243 -25.49 -13.64 -30.78
N ARG A 244 -26.11 -12.87 -31.69
CA ARG A 244 -26.78 -11.61 -31.33
C ARG A 244 -27.94 -11.80 -30.35
N ASP A 245 -28.75 -12.84 -30.53
CA ASP A 245 -29.83 -13.15 -29.60
C ASP A 245 -29.29 -13.54 -28.21
N LEU A 246 -28.17 -14.27 -28.17
CA LEU A 246 -27.54 -14.68 -26.92
C LEU A 246 -26.96 -13.47 -26.16
N TRP A 247 -26.30 -12.54 -26.86
CA TRP A 247 -25.83 -11.28 -26.27
C TRP A 247 -27.00 -10.40 -25.79
N ALA A 248 -28.10 -10.33 -26.55
CA ALA A 248 -29.28 -9.58 -26.14
C ALA A 248 -29.94 -10.17 -24.87
N THR A 249 -29.95 -11.50 -24.71
CA THR A 249 -30.45 -12.14 -23.48
C THR A 249 -29.55 -11.88 -22.27
N ILE A 250 -28.23 -11.88 -22.45
CA ILE A 250 -27.27 -11.57 -21.38
C ILE A 250 -27.44 -10.11 -20.94
N ASP A 251 -27.53 -9.16 -21.87
CA ASP A 251 -27.72 -7.75 -21.53
C ASP A 251 -29.06 -7.50 -20.79
N ALA A 252 -30.09 -8.30 -21.07
CA ALA A 252 -31.37 -8.23 -20.37
C ALA A 252 -31.35 -8.84 -18.96
N GLU A 253 -30.45 -9.79 -18.66
CA GLU A 253 -30.27 -10.36 -17.32
C GLU A 253 -29.43 -9.46 -16.39
N PHE A 254 -28.65 -8.52 -16.95
CA PHE A 254 -27.79 -7.60 -16.21
C PHE A 254 -28.33 -6.17 -16.08
N ALA A 255 -29.56 -5.90 -16.57
CA ALA A 255 -30.29 -4.64 -16.40
C ALA A 255 -31.38 -4.77 -15.31
#